data_AF-A0A943HKH2-F1
#
_entry.id   AF-A0A943HKH2-F1
#
_cell.length_a   1.000
_cell.length_b   1.000
_cell.length_c   1.000
_cell.angle_alpha   90.00
_cell.angle_beta   90.00
_cell.angle_gamma   90.00
#
_symmetry.space_group_name_H-M   'P 1'
#
loop_
_entity.id
_entity.type
_entity.pdbx_description
1 polymer ?
#
loop_
_entity_poly.entity_id
_entity_poly.type
_entity_poly.pdbx_seq_one_letter_code
_entity_poly.pdbx_strand_id
1 'polypeptide(L)'
;MAPKKKIAQTVITEGKFYTISAANGKVVEVADYNIDNGAKIQLWDNANAEWQQWNFVAAGDGVYRIQNRFTAKMLDLDMGGVSDGTRVHQWEGAQASSQLWVVEPTNDGRVKIKSNLAGKLLDPGMATENGTVLQIWADVNGDNQFWTINEVTRKPKTSVKASAVKAKAAAEKAATEAVKAAEPVVEKAVKAAKPVAEKAVKAAKPAVEKAVKAAEPVVEKAVETAKPVVEETVKAAKPVVEKAVKAAEPVVEKAVEAAKPVVEKTVEAAKTAVAKTNTRKTTKGKRRK
;
A
#
# COMPACT_ATOMS: atom_id res chain seq x y z
N MET A 1 -19.86 -56.89 2.49
CA MET A 1 -18.78 -55.87 2.41
C MET A 1 -19.43 -54.50 2.23
N ALA A 2 -19.31 -53.60 3.19
CA ALA A 2 -19.78 -52.22 3.01
C ALA A 2 -18.97 -51.54 1.89
N PRO A 3 -19.59 -50.72 1.01
CA PRO A 3 -18.87 -50.02 -0.04
C PRO A 3 -17.85 -49.08 0.59
N LYS A 4 -16.57 -49.26 0.25
CA LYS A 4 -15.52 -48.30 0.60
C LYS A 4 -15.90 -46.97 -0.04
N LYS A 5 -16.40 -46.02 0.77
CA LYS A 5 -16.63 -44.64 0.34
C LYS A 5 -15.28 -44.14 -0.16
N LYS A 6 -15.18 -43.81 -1.45
CA LYS A 6 -13.99 -43.18 -2.03
C LYS A 6 -13.99 -41.75 -1.50
N ILE A 7 -13.29 -41.53 -0.39
CA ILE A 7 -13.20 -40.22 0.22
C ILE A 7 -12.25 -39.42 -0.66
N ALA A 8 -12.78 -38.42 -1.35
CA ALA A 8 -11.97 -37.53 -2.17
C ALA A 8 -11.07 -36.73 -1.22
N GLN A 9 -9.76 -36.97 -1.29
CA GLN A 9 -8.79 -36.12 -0.63
C GLN A 9 -8.87 -34.73 -1.27
N THR A 10 -8.87 -33.68 -0.46
CA THR A 10 -8.77 -32.32 -0.97
C THR A 10 -7.43 -32.18 -1.70
N VAL A 11 -7.47 -32.07 -3.03
CA VAL A 11 -6.29 -31.75 -3.84
C VAL A 11 -6.25 -30.24 -4.04
N ILE A 12 -5.28 -29.60 -3.39
CA ILE A 12 -5.00 -28.18 -3.60
C ILE A 12 -4.19 -28.04 -4.89
N THR A 13 -4.72 -27.26 -5.83
CA THR A 13 -4.14 -27.03 -7.15
C THR A 13 -3.69 -25.58 -7.24
N GLU A 14 -2.48 -25.37 -7.75
CA GLU A 14 -1.91 -24.04 -7.90
C GLU A 14 -2.77 -23.16 -8.83
N GLY A 15 -2.89 -21.86 -8.48
CA GLY A 15 -3.64 -20.88 -9.26
C GLY A 15 -5.16 -20.99 -9.16
N LYS A 16 -5.67 -21.90 -8.32
CA LYS A 16 -7.09 -22.04 -8.00
C LYS A 16 -7.45 -21.29 -6.73
N PHE A 17 -8.75 -21.00 -6.58
CA PHE A 17 -9.28 -20.35 -5.41
C PHE A 17 -10.24 -21.29 -4.68
N TYR A 18 -10.27 -21.17 -3.36
CA TYR A 18 -11.00 -22.07 -2.48
C TYR A 18 -11.72 -21.28 -1.39
N THR A 19 -12.82 -21.82 -0.87
CA THR A 19 -13.34 -21.44 0.45
C THR A 19 -12.84 -22.41 1.50
N ILE A 20 -12.51 -21.91 2.69
CA ILE A 20 -12.21 -22.73 3.87
C ILE A 20 -13.48 -22.75 4.72
N SER A 21 -14.16 -23.89 4.78
CA SER A 21 -15.48 -24.04 5.39
C SER A 21 -15.39 -24.74 6.75
N ALA A 22 -16.03 -24.17 7.76
CA ALA A 22 -16.30 -24.84 9.02
C ALA A 22 -17.44 -25.87 8.86
N ALA A 23 -17.61 -26.76 9.83
CA ALA A 23 -18.63 -27.81 9.81
C ALA A 23 -20.07 -27.27 9.68
N ASN A 24 -20.33 -26.05 10.18
CA ASN A 24 -21.64 -25.40 10.10
C ASN A 24 -21.90 -24.68 8.75
N GLY A 25 -21.00 -24.80 7.78
CA GLY A 25 -21.14 -24.20 6.44
C GLY A 25 -20.68 -22.75 6.33
N LYS A 26 -20.33 -22.08 7.43
CA LYS A 26 -19.67 -20.77 7.39
C LYS A 26 -18.25 -20.91 6.86
N VAL A 27 -17.72 -19.80 6.35
CA VAL A 27 -16.41 -19.76 5.70
C VAL A 27 -15.50 -18.73 6.34
N VAL A 28 -14.20 -19.00 6.26
CA VAL A 28 -13.15 -18.06 6.64
C VAL A 28 -13.15 -16.86 5.68
N GLU A 29 -13.17 -15.65 6.23
CA GLU A 29 -13.14 -14.42 5.46
C GLU A 29 -12.24 -13.34 6.07
N VAL A 30 -11.86 -12.37 5.23
CA VAL A 30 -11.37 -11.08 5.71
C VAL A 30 -12.58 -10.21 6.06
N ALA A 31 -12.64 -9.77 7.31
CA ALA A 31 -13.76 -8.99 7.83
C ALA A 31 -13.97 -7.69 7.01
N ASP A 32 -15.23 -7.40 6.69
CA ASP A 32 -15.64 -6.13 6.08
C ASP A 32 -14.88 -5.74 4.81
N TYR A 33 -14.42 -6.73 4.01
CA TYR A 33 -13.59 -6.51 2.81
C TYR A 33 -12.41 -5.57 3.06
N ASN A 34 -11.94 -5.51 4.32
CA ASN A 34 -10.92 -4.58 4.75
C ASN A 34 -9.58 -4.96 4.09
N ILE A 35 -8.94 -3.98 3.47
CA ILE A 35 -7.70 -4.16 2.71
C ILE A 35 -6.44 -3.90 3.54
N ASP A 36 -6.57 -3.47 4.78
CA ASP A 36 -5.47 -3.05 5.63
C ASP A 36 -4.75 -4.25 6.24
N ASN A 37 -3.48 -4.05 6.57
CA ASN A 37 -2.75 -4.98 7.44
C ASN A 37 -3.42 -4.99 8.82
N GLY A 38 -3.49 -6.17 9.43
CA GLY A 38 -4.17 -6.34 10.72
C GLY A 38 -5.68 -6.53 10.60
N ALA A 39 -6.25 -6.55 9.39
CA ALA A 39 -7.68 -6.85 9.25
C ALA A 39 -8.00 -8.25 9.79
N LYS A 40 -9.07 -8.31 10.58
CA LYS A 40 -9.52 -9.52 11.27
C LYS A 40 -9.87 -10.62 10.28
N ILE A 41 -9.50 -11.85 10.64
CA ILE A 41 -10.02 -13.05 9.98
C ILE A 41 -11.14 -13.62 10.85
N GLN A 42 -12.27 -13.93 10.23
CA GLN A 42 -13.46 -14.36 10.95
C GLN A 42 -14.25 -15.42 10.18
N LEU A 43 -15.21 -16.04 10.86
CA LEU A 43 -16.28 -16.82 10.24
C LEU A 43 -17.40 -15.91 9.77
N TRP A 44 -17.94 -16.24 8.60
CA TRP A 44 -19.15 -15.61 8.07
C TRP A 44 -19.93 -16.55 7.18
N ASP A 45 -21.19 -16.21 6.91
CA ASP A 45 -21.99 -16.92 5.92
C ASP A 45 -21.32 -16.90 4.54
N ASN A 46 -21.38 -18.04 3.86
CA ASN A 46 -20.79 -18.19 2.53
C ASN A 46 -21.60 -17.40 1.50
N ALA A 47 -21.12 -16.20 1.18
CA ALA A 47 -21.69 -15.32 0.18
C ALA A 47 -21.01 -15.49 -1.20
N ASN A 48 -20.03 -16.38 -1.32
CA ASN A 48 -19.14 -16.49 -2.50
C ASN A 48 -18.45 -15.15 -2.84
N ALA A 49 -18.12 -14.36 -1.82
CA ALA A 49 -17.49 -13.06 -2.02
C ALA A 49 -15.97 -13.18 -2.22
N GLU A 50 -15.33 -12.25 -2.95
CA GLU A 50 -13.88 -12.32 -3.20
C GLU A 50 -13.04 -12.37 -1.92
N TRP A 51 -13.46 -11.69 -0.85
CA TRP A 51 -12.74 -11.68 0.44
C TRP A 51 -12.93 -12.97 1.26
N GLN A 52 -13.73 -13.91 0.77
CA GLN A 52 -13.94 -15.26 1.34
C GLN A 52 -13.17 -16.35 0.57
N GLN A 53 -12.39 -15.95 -0.43
CA GLN A 53 -11.73 -16.87 -1.35
C GLN A 53 -10.22 -16.80 -1.18
N TRP A 54 -9.60 -17.97 -1.15
CA TRP A 54 -8.22 -18.15 -0.76
C TRP A 54 -7.47 -18.95 -1.82
N ASN A 55 -6.30 -18.48 -2.21
CA ASN A 55 -5.33 -19.22 -3.01
C ASN A 55 -4.26 -19.80 -2.07
N PHE A 56 -3.86 -21.04 -2.32
CA PHE A 56 -2.83 -21.70 -1.52
C PHE A 56 -1.52 -21.68 -2.30
N VAL A 57 -0.64 -20.74 -1.97
CA VAL A 57 0.67 -20.59 -2.61
C VAL A 57 1.64 -21.56 -1.95
N ALA A 58 2.14 -22.52 -2.73
CA ALA A 58 3.04 -23.55 -2.21
C ALA A 58 4.33 -22.95 -1.62
N ALA A 59 4.74 -23.47 -0.46
CA ALA A 59 5.99 -23.13 0.22
C ALA A 59 6.88 -24.36 0.50
N GLY A 60 6.54 -25.51 -0.10
CA GLY A 60 7.21 -26.82 0.07
C GLY A 60 6.35 -27.81 0.87
N ASP A 61 6.44 -29.11 0.57
CA ASP A 61 5.94 -30.24 1.37
C ASP A 61 4.62 -30.04 2.15
N GLY A 62 3.53 -29.64 1.47
CA GLY A 62 2.22 -29.46 2.11
C GLY A 62 2.09 -28.21 3.00
N VAL A 63 3.11 -27.35 2.98
CA VAL A 63 3.14 -26.02 3.57
C VAL A 63 2.74 -24.98 2.54
N TYR A 64 1.88 -24.05 2.93
CA TYR A 64 1.33 -23.01 2.08
C TYR A 64 1.39 -21.65 2.75
N ARG A 65 1.47 -20.61 1.93
CA ARG A 65 0.95 -19.28 2.29
C ARG A 65 -0.48 -19.20 1.77
N ILE A 66 -1.41 -18.86 2.64
CA ILE A 66 -2.84 -18.81 2.30
C ILE A 66 -3.20 -17.37 1.95
N GLN A 67 -3.33 -17.08 0.66
CA GLN A 67 -3.50 -15.74 0.13
C GLN A 67 -4.96 -15.41 -0.14
N ASN A 68 -5.45 -14.29 0.37
CA ASN A 68 -6.80 -13.83 0.06
C ASN A 68 -6.90 -13.31 -1.39
N ARG A 69 -7.94 -13.71 -2.12
CA ARG A 69 -8.20 -13.30 -3.52
C ARG A 69 -8.42 -11.80 -3.67
N PHE A 70 -9.12 -11.19 -2.71
CA PHE A 70 -9.51 -9.79 -2.80
C PHE A 70 -8.34 -8.86 -2.52
N THR A 71 -7.60 -9.12 -1.45
CA THR A 71 -6.55 -8.23 -0.91
C THR A 71 -5.13 -8.61 -1.35
N ALA A 72 -4.93 -9.82 -1.87
CA ALA A 72 -3.63 -10.44 -2.14
C ALA A 72 -2.70 -10.59 -0.91
N LYS A 73 -3.23 -10.34 0.29
CA LYS A 73 -2.53 -10.50 1.57
C LYS A 73 -2.63 -11.93 2.09
N MET A 74 -1.75 -12.28 3.02
CA MET A 74 -1.61 -13.62 3.57
C MET A 74 -2.32 -13.76 4.90
N LEU A 75 -2.89 -14.94 5.15
CA LEU A 75 -3.28 -15.38 6.48
C LEU A 75 -2.04 -15.41 7.38
N ASP A 76 -2.05 -14.67 8.48
CA ASP A 76 -0.88 -14.42 9.31
C ASP A 76 -1.24 -14.48 10.80
N LEU A 77 -0.27 -14.86 11.63
CA LEU A 77 -0.40 -14.80 13.08
C LEU A 77 -0.08 -13.41 13.58
N ASP A 78 -0.99 -12.83 14.35
CA ASP A 78 -0.80 -11.48 14.90
C ASP A 78 0.47 -11.41 15.75
N MET A 79 1.32 -10.43 15.42
CA MET A 79 2.67 -10.25 15.96
C MET A 79 3.56 -11.51 15.94
N GLY A 80 3.27 -12.50 15.09
CA GLY A 80 3.96 -13.80 15.10
C GLY A 80 3.77 -14.60 16.40
N GLY A 81 2.69 -14.34 17.16
CA GLY A 81 2.41 -15.01 18.42
C GLY A 81 2.26 -16.53 18.27
N VAL A 82 2.58 -17.27 19.33
CA VAL A 82 2.56 -18.75 19.32
C VAL A 82 1.73 -19.36 20.43
N SER A 83 1.09 -18.54 21.27
CA SER A 83 0.27 -18.99 22.40
C SER A 83 -1.15 -19.31 21.96
N ASP A 84 -1.84 -20.17 22.72
CA ASP A 84 -3.28 -20.39 22.56
C ASP A 84 -4.03 -19.06 22.63
N GLY A 85 -4.95 -18.86 21.70
CA GLY A 85 -5.72 -17.62 21.56
C GLY A 85 -5.02 -16.51 20.78
N THR A 86 -3.80 -16.74 20.27
CA THR A 86 -3.15 -15.80 19.34
C THR A 86 -4.08 -15.59 18.13
N ARG A 87 -4.39 -14.34 17.83
CA ARG A 87 -5.34 -13.99 16.76
C ARG A 87 -4.73 -14.20 15.38
N VAL A 88 -5.60 -14.53 14.43
CA VAL A 88 -5.27 -14.59 13.02
C VAL A 88 -5.79 -13.35 12.32
N HIS A 89 -4.90 -12.69 11.58
CA HIS A 89 -5.21 -11.51 10.78
C HIS A 89 -4.71 -11.70 9.34
N GLN A 90 -4.96 -10.73 8.47
CA GLN A 90 -4.21 -10.65 7.21
C GLN A 90 -3.02 -9.70 7.33
N TRP A 91 -1.95 -10.02 6.61
CA TRP A 91 -0.80 -9.14 6.48
C TRP A 91 -0.19 -9.22 5.08
N GLU A 92 0.50 -8.16 4.67
CA GLU A 92 1.27 -8.15 3.41
C GLU A 92 2.22 -9.37 3.34
N GLY A 93 2.34 -9.96 2.14
CA GLY A 93 3.14 -11.16 1.95
C GLY A 93 4.62 -10.94 2.29
N ALA A 94 5.17 -11.81 3.13
CA ALA A 94 6.56 -11.78 3.57
C ALA A 94 7.17 -13.18 3.62
N GLN A 95 8.50 -13.26 3.68
CA GLN A 95 9.23 -14.49 3.99
C GLN A 95 9.21 -14.79 5.50
N ALA A 96 8.04 -14.63 6.14
CA ALA A 96 7.85 -14.82 7.57
C ALA A 96 7.21 -16.19 7.87
N SER A 97 7.70 -16.87 8.90
CA SER A 97 7.16 -18.16 9.35
C SER A 97 5.72 -18.05 9.89
N SER A 98 5.31 -16.88 10.36
CA SER A 98 3.94 -16.58 10.82
C SER A 98 2.88 -16.73 9.71
N GLN A 99 3.31 -16.71 8.43
CA GLN A 99 2.46 -16.86 7.25
C GLN A 99 2.49 -18.28 6.66
N LEU A 100 3.20 -19.21 7.28
CA LEU A 100 3.33 -20.59 6.81
C LEU A 100 2.32 -21.48 7.53
N TRP A 101 1.52 -22.20 6.75
CA TRP A 101 0.45 -23.06 7.22
C TRP A 101 0.59 -24.46 6.60
N VAL A 102 0.66 -25.48 7.45
CA VAL A 102 0.61 -26.89 7.04
C VAL A 102 -0.85 -27.28 6.88
N VAL A 103 -1.22 -27.83 5.73
CA VAL A 103 -2.56 -28.40 5.51
C VAL A 103 -2.49 -29.90 5.66
N GLU A 104 -3.04 -30.42 6.74
CA GLU A 104 -2.98 -31.83 7.12
C GLU A 104 -4.30 -32.52 6.74
N PRO A 105 -4.33 -33.35 5.69
CA PRO A 105 -5.54 -34.04 5.27
C PRO A 105 -5.94 -35.14 6.26
N THR A 106 -7.24 -35.32 6.43
CA THR A 106 -7.81 -36.40 7.23
C THR A 106 -8.47 -37.44 6.33
N ASN A 107 -8.63 -38.66 6.87
CA ASN A 107 -9.20 -39.78 6.10
C ASN A 107 -10.67 -39.58 5.71
N ASP A 108 -11.36 -38.59 6.25
CA ASP A 108 -12.77 -38.25 5.98
C ASP A 108 -12.95 -37.08 5.00
N GLY A 109 -11.86 -36.58 4.41
CA GLY A 109 -11.86 -35.54 3.37
C GLY A 109 -11.81 -34.11 3.91
N ARG A 110 -11.85 -33.95 5.24
CA ARG A 110 -11.54 -32.68 5.92
C ARG A 110 -10.03 -32.48 6.00
N VAL A 111 -9.63 -31.35 6.56
CA VAL A 111 -8.24 -31.01 6.87
C VAL A 111 -8.13 -30.35 8.23
N LYS A 112 -6.96 -30.42 8.83
CA LYS A 112 -6.49 -29.48 9.85
C LYS A 112 -5.58 -28.46 9.20
N ILE A 113 -5.69 -27.19 9.58
CA ILE A 113 -4.80 -26.12 9.09
C ILE A 113 -3.93 -25.70 10.27
N LYS A 114 -2.66 -26.09 10.25
CA LYS A 114 -1.72 -25.93 11.36
C LYS A 114 -0.73 -24.82 11.05
N SER A 115 -0.53 -23.89 11.98
CA SER A 115 0.58 -22.94 11.90
C SER A 115 1.90 -23.70 11.90
N ASN A 116 2.73 -23.46 10.89
CA ASN A 116 4.08 -24.02 10.83
C ASN A 116 4.99 -23.42 11.91
N LEU A 117 4.74 -22.17 12.32
CA LEU A 117 5.50 -21.50 13.38
C LEU A 117 5.12 -22.00 14.78
N ALA A 118 3.81 -22.09 15.07
CA ALA A 118 3.33 -22.34 16.43
C ALA A 118 3.02 -23.82 16.72
N GLY A 119 2.88 -24.66 15.69
CA GLY A 119 2.43 -26.05 15.83
C GLY A 119 0.97 -26.20 16.28
N LYS A 120 0.18 -25.13 16.19
CA LYS A 120 -1.22 -25.01 16.65
C LYS A 120 -2.19 -24.88 15.48
N LEU A 121 -3.45 -25.25 15.69
CA LEU A 121 -4.47 -25.30 14.64
C LEU A 121 -5.25 -23.99 14.52
N LEU A 122 -5.64 -23.65 13.30
CA LEU A 122 -6.64 -22.61 13.02
C LEU A 122 -7.97 -23.01 13.66
N ASP A 123 -8.50 -22.12 14.49
CA ASP A 123 -9.54 -22.44 15.45
C ASP A 123 -10.49 -21.22 15.59
N PRO A 124 -11.83 -21.38 15.47
CA PRO A 124 -12.80 -20.31 15.69
C PRO A 124 -13.24 -20.20 17.16
N GLY A 125 -12.61 -20.94 18.07
CA GLY A 125 -13.12 -21.20 19.40
C GLY A 125 -14.36 -22.10 19.37
N MET A 126 -15.19 -21.97 20.40
CA MET A 126 -16.49 -22.66 20.50
C MET A 126 -17.65 -21.85 19.88
N ALA A 127 -17.39 -20.59 19.55
CA ALA A 127 -18.33 -19.71 18.88
C ALA A 127 -18.40 -20.05 17.38
N THR A 128 -19.57 -19.88 16.78
CA THR A 128 -19.76 -20.25 15.35
C THR A 128 -20.69 -19.30 14.60
N GLU A 129 -21.02 -18.16 15.17
CA GLU A 129 -21.81 -17.09 14.59
C GLU A 129 -21.02 -16.24 13.57
N ASN A 130 -21.72 -15.38 12.83
CA ASN A 130 -21.06 -14.41 11.97
C ASN A 130 -20.25 -13.43 12.82
N GLY A 131 -18.98 -13.24 12.45
CA GLY A 131 -18.07 -12.35 13.16
C GLY A 131 -17.20 -13.05 14.21
N THR A 132 -17.35 -14.37 14.39
CA THR A 132 -16.43 -15.14 15.24
C THR A 132 -15.01 -15.03 14.67
N VAL A 133 -14.12 -14.36 15.41
CA VAL A 133 -12.74 -14.11 15.00
C VAL A 133 -11.90 -15.36 15.19
N LEU A 134 -11.06 -15.68 14.21
CA LEU A 134 -10.18 -16.84 14.26
C LEU A 134 -8.93 -16.60 15.11
N GLN A 135 -8.47 -17.68 15.70
CA GLN A 135 -7.28 -17.78 16.54
C GLN A 135 -6.50 -19.04 16.17
N ILE A 136 -5.37 -19.25 16.84
CA ILE A 136 -4.74 -20.56 16.94
C ILE A 136 -4.95 -21.17 18.31
N TRP A 137 -5.06 -22.49 18.35
CA TRP A 137 -5.18 -23.25 19.59
C TRP A 137 -4.46 -24.60 19.49
N ALA A 138 -4.03 -25.15 20.62
CA ALA A 138 -3.51 -26.51 20.70
C ALA A 138 -4.45 -27.50 19.98
N ASP A 139 -3.87 -28.53 19.35
CA ASP A 139 -4.66 -29.60 18.75
C ASP A 139 -5.35 -30.39 19.88
N VAL A 140 -6.64 -30.09 20.07
CA VAL A 140 -7.51 -30.79 21.02
C VAL A 140 -8.41 -31.78 20.30
N ASN A 141 -8.19 -31.97 19.00
CA ASN A 141 -9.01 -32.81 18.13
C ASN A 141 -10.51 -32.48 18.19
N GLY A 142 -10.84 -31.21 18.43
CA GLY A 142 -12.21 -30.70 18.47
C GLY A 142 -12.77 -30.51 17.07
N ASP A 143 -14.08 -30.71 16.89
CA ASP A 143 -14.74 -30.56 15.58
C ASP A 143 -14.58 -29.16 14.97
N ASN A 144 -14.41 -28.14 15.81
CA ASN A 144 -14.15 -26.76 15.41
C ASN A 144 -12.78 -26.54 14.75
N GLN A 145 -11.87 -27.54 14.80
CA GLN A 145 -10.52 -27.48 14.22
C GLN A 145 -10.41 -28.23 12.88
N PHE A 146 -11.52 -28.79 12.40
CA PHE A 146 -11.58 -29.45 11.10
C PHE A 146 -12.26 -28.56 10.07
N TRP A 147 -11.65 -28.48 8.90
CA TRP A 147 -12.07 -27.60 7.81
C TRP A 147 -12.30 -28.40 6.54
N THR A 148 -13.22 -27.94 5.70
CA THR A 148 -13.36 -28.43 4.33
C THR A 148 -12.87 -27.36 3.38
N ILE A 149 -11.94 -27.69 2.49
CA ILE A 149 -11.43 -26.78 1.45
C ILE A 149 -12.16 -27.09 0.15
N ASN A 150 -13.01 -26.17 -0.31
CA ASN A 150 -13.83 -26.35 -1.50
C ASN A 150 -13.35 -25.46 -2.64
N GLU A 151 -13.04 -26.03 -3.81
CA GLU A 151 -12.66 -25.23 -5.00
C GLU A 151 -13.84 -24.32 -5.41
N VAL A 152 -13.52 -23.05 -5.63
CA VAL A 152 -14.45 -22.07 -6.15
C VAL A 152 -14.39 -22.07 -7.66
N THR A 153 -15.36 -22.74 -8.27
CA THR A 153 -15.55 -22.78 -9.73
C THR A 153 -16.51 -21.70 -10.24
N ARG A 154 -17.31 -21.13 -9.34
CA ARG A 154 -18.26 -20.05 -9.64
C ARG A 154 -17.53 -18.71 -9.72
N LYS A 155 -18.01 -17.82 -10.59
CA LYS A 155 -17.51 -16.43 -10.64
C LYS A 155 -17.69 -15.78 -9.26
N PRO A 156 -16.66 -15.15 -8.68
CA PRO A 156 -16.78 -14.52 -7.37
C PRO A 156 -17.75 -13.34 -7.40
N LYS A 157 -18.37 -13.04 -6.26
CA LYS A 157 -19.16 -11.83 -6.06
C LYS A 157 -18.29 -10.73 -5.45
N THR A 158 -18.44 -9.51 -5.95
CA THR A 158 -17.80 -8.31 -5.40
C THR A 158 -18.84 -7.20 -5.37
N SER A 159 -19.00 -6.54 -4.23
CA SER A 159 -19.91 -5.40 -4.12
C SER A 159 -19.29 -4.16 -4.78
N VAL A 160 -20.12 -3.21 -5.24
CA VAL A 160 -19.63 -1.94 -5.80
C VAL A 160 -18.75 -1.18 -4.79
N LYS A 161 -19.13 -1.21 -3.51
CA LYS A 161 -18.35 -0.61 -2.41
C LYS A 161 -16.96 -1.24 -2.29
N ALA A 162 -16.89 -2.58 -2.27
CA ALA A 162 -15.61 -3.29 -2.21
C ALA A 162 -14.75 -3.00 -3.46
N SER A 163 -15.33 -3.02 -4.65
CA SER A 163 -14.63 -2.64 -5.89
C SER A 163 -14.05 -1.23 -5.83
N ALA A 164 -14.79 -0.26 -5.27
CA ALA A 164 -14.32 1.12 -5.11
C ALA A 164 -13.15 1.22 -4.12
N VAL A 165 -13.21 0.50 -2.98
CA VAL A 165 -12.10 0.43 -2.01
C VAL A 165 -10.84 -0.12 -2.66
N LYS A 166 -10.96 -1.22 -3.40
CA LYS A 166 -9.83 -1.83 -4.12
C LYS A 166 -9.25 -0.91 -5.19
N ALA A 167 -10.10 -0.22 -5.96
CA ALA A 167 -9.68 0.71 -6.99
C ALA A 167 -8.96 1.94 -6.42
N LYS A 168 -9.49 2.51 -5.32
CA LYS A 168 -8.87 3.64 -4.63
C LYS A 168 -7.47 3.26 -4.11
N ALA A 169 -7.33 2.12 -3.45
CA ALA A 169 -6.05 1.66 -2.95
C ALA A 169 -5.03 1.37 -4.07
N ALA A 170 -5.48 0.81 -5.19
CA ALA A 170 -4.61 0.62 -6.35
C ALA A 170 -4.12 1.96 -6.94
N ALA A 171 -4.98 2.98 -6.99
CA ALA A 171 -4.61 4.32 -7.44
C ALA A 171 -3.61 5.00 -6.48
N GLU A 172 -3.82 4.91 -5.17
CA GLU A 172 -2.91 5.44 -4.16
C GLU A 172 -1.53 4.76 -4.19
N LYS A 173 -1.50 3.43 -4.35
CA LYS A 173 -0.25 2.68 -4.53
C LYS A 173 0.48 3.13 -5.80
N ALA A 174 -0.22 3.23 -6.93
CA ALA A 174 0.36 3.68 -8.19
C ALA A 174 0.90 5.11 -8.11
N ALA A 175 0.20 6.01 -7.43
CA ALA A 175 0.67 7.38 -7.18
C ALA A 175 1.95 7.40 -6.33
N THR A 176 2.00 6.59 -5.27
CA THR A 176 3.17 6.48 -4.38
C THR A 176 4.39 5.90 -5.12
N GLU A 177 4.20 4.86 -5.92
CA GLU A 177 5.26 4.28 -6.76
C GLU A 177 5.76 5.28 -7.83
N ALA A 178 4.86 6.06 -8.42
CA ALA A 178 5.23 7.11 -9.36
C ALA A 178 6.05 8.23 -8.69
N VAL A 179 5.69 8.65 -7.48
CA VAL A 179 6.46 9.63 -6.68
C VAL A 179 7.85 9.08 -6.36
N LYS A 180 7.95 7.83 -5.89
CA LYS A 180 9.24 7.18 -5.60
C LYS A 180 10.12 7.01 -6.84
N ALA A 181 9.52 6.71 -7.99
CA ALA A 181 10.24 6.62 -9.26
C ALA A 181 10.74 7.99 -9.76
N ALA A 182 10.05 9.07 -9.42
CA ALA A 182 10.42 10.45 -9.78
C ALA A 182 11.48 11.06 -8.85
N GLU A 183 11.60 10.59 -7.60
CA GLU A 183 12.57 11.06 -6.60
C GLU A 183 14.02 11.16 -7.12
N PRO A 184 14.62 10.13 -7.75
CA PRO A 184 15.99 10.23 -8.28
C PRO A 184 16.11 11.18 -9.48
N VAL A 185 15.02 11.45 -10.20
CA VAL A 185 15.01 12.39 -11.34
C VAL A 185 14.96 13.82 -10.83
N VAL A 186 14.15 14.10 -9.81
CA VAL A 186 14.08 15.39 -9.12
C VAL A 186 15.42 15.68 -8.43
N GLU A 187 16.02 14.71 -7.76
CA GLU A 187 17.33 14.88 -7.11
C GLU A 187 18.44 15.22 -8.12
N LYS A 188 18.45 14.57 -9.29
CA LYS A 188 19.37 14.89 -10.39
C LYS A 188 19.11 16.29 -10.96
N ALA A 189 17.85 16.68 -11.13
CA ALA A 189 17.50 18.01 -11.62
C ALA A 189 17.93 19.11 -10.64
N VAL A 190 17.73 18.90 -9.33
CA VAL A 190 18.18 19.82 -8.28
C VAL A 190 19.72 19.90 -8.22
N LYS A 191 20.43 18.77 -8.32
CA LYS A 191 21.91 18.74 -8.39
C LYS A 191 22.44 19.44 -9.65
N ALA A 192 21.77 19.31 -10.78
CA ALA A 192 22.14 19.99 -12.03
C ALA A 192 21.84 21.50 -12.01
N ALA A 193 20.80 21.94 -11.30
CA ALA A 193 20.42 23.34 -11.18
C ALA A 193 21.28 24.12 -10.16
N LYS A 194 21.83 23.46 -9.14
CA LYS A 194 22.68 24.07 -8.10
C LYS A 194 23.86 24.91 -8.64
N PRO A 195 24.70 24.44 -9.58
CA PRO A 195 25.79 25.25 -10.12
C PRO A 195 25.32 26.43 -10.99
N VAL A 196 24.12 26.37 -11.57
CA VAL A 196 23.52 27.45 -12.36
C VAL A 196 23.01 28.57 -11.44
N ALA A 197 22.35 28.20 -10.33
CA ALA A 197 21.92 29.14 -9.30
C ALA A 197 23.13 29.81 -8.60
N GLU A 198 24.18 29.06 -8.28
CA GLU A 198 25.42 29.61 -7.70
C GLU A 198 26.13 30.59 -8.65
N LYS A 199 26.16 30.29 -9.96
CA LYS A 199 26.68 31.23 -10.98
C LYS A 199 25.84 32.49 -11.11
N ALA A 200 24.51 32.38 -11.08
CA ALA A 200 23.61 33.52 -11.16
C ALA A 200 23.76 34.45 -9.94
N VAL A 201 23.87 33.88 -8.73
CA VAL A 201 24.13 34.64 -7.49
C VAL A 201 25.51 35.32 -7.54
N LYS A 202 26.55 34.63 -8.02
CA LYS A 202 27.90 35.20 -8.15
C LYS A 202 27.96 36.34 -9.19
N ALA A 203 27.18 36.24 -10.27
CA ALA A 203 27.08 37.27 -11.30
C ALA A 203 26.24 38.48 -10.85
N ALA A 204 25.27 38.29 -9.96
CA ALA A 204 24.44 39.37 -9.41
C ALA A 204 25.11 40.14 -8.27
N LYS A 205 26.07 39.53 -7.56
CA LYS A 205 26.77 40.13 -6.40
C LYS A 205 27.36 41.54 -6.66
N PRO A 206 28.05 41.82 -7.80
CA PRO A 206 28.60 43.15 -8.07
C PRO A 206 27.52 44.22 -8.30
N ALA A 207 26.37 43.84 -8.89
CA ALA A 207 25.27 44.75 -9.14
C ALA A 207 24.53 45.11 -7.83
N VAL A 208 24.37 44.14 -6.93
CA VAL A 208 23.81 44.35 -5.59
C VAL A 208 24.77 45.18 -4.72
N GLU A 209 26.08 44.91 -4.72
CA GLU A 209 27.07 45.76 -4.01
C GLU A 209 27.10 47.19 -4.55
N LYS A 210 26.95 47.38 -5.86
CA LYS A 210 26.89 48.71 -6.47
C LYS A 210 25.60 49.46 -6.11
N ALA A 211 24.48 48.75 -6.02
CA ALA A 211 23.20 49.32 -5.58
C ALA A 211 23.23 49.69 -4.08
N VAL A 212 23.87 48.88 -3.24
CA VAL A 212 24.04 49.15 -1.80
C VAL A 212 24.96 50.35 -1.57
N LYS A 213 26.11 50.44 -2.26
CA LYS A 213 27.01 51.60 -2.18
C LYS A 213 26.39 52.90 -2.72
N ALA A 214 25.49 52.81 -3.70
CA ALA A 214 24.75 53.97 -4.21
C ALA A 214 23.66 54.46 -3.23
N ALA A 215 23.16 53.57 -2.36
CA ALA A 215 22.15 53.88 -1.34
C ALA A 215 22.76 54.35 0.01
N GLU A 216 24.01 54.01 0.29
CA GLU A 216 24.75 54.33 1.52
C GLU A 216 24.71 55.83 1.92
N PRO A 217 24.99 56.80 1.02
CA PRO A 217 24.93 58.23 1.39
C PRO A 217 23.51 58.77 1.58
N VAL A 218 22.48 58.08 1.05
CA VAL A 218 21.07 58.44 1.24
C VAL A 218 20.57 57.99 2.61
N VAL A 219 21.06 56.83 3.10
CA VAL A 219 20.75 56.29 4.42
C VAL A 219 21.49 57.06 5.52
N GLU A 220 22.77 57.41 5.35
CA GLU A 220 23.50 58.23 6.35
C GLU A 220 22.88 59.61 6.55
N LYS A 221 22.45 60.27 5.47
CA LYS A 221 21.79 61.58 5.55
C LYS A 221 20.41 61.51 6.19
N ALA A 222 19.72 60.37 6.11
CA ALA A 222 18.46 60.11 6.79
C ALA A 222 18.63 59.78 8.28
N VAL A 223 19.77 59.18 8.67
CA VAL A 223 20.08 58.79 10.05
C VAL A 223 20.52 59.97 10.94
N GLU A 224 21.22 60.97 10.39
CA GLU A 224 21.64 62.18 11.14
C GLU A 224 20.45 63.09 11.55
N THR A 225 19.37 63.12 10.77
CA THR A 225 18.17 63.95 11.04
C THR A 225 17.17 63.34 12.02
N ALA A 226 17.34 62.08 12.45
CA ALA A 226 16.29 61.30 13.13
C ALA A 226 16.69 60.74 14.51
N LYS A 227 17.68 61.31 15.19
CA LYS A 227 18.23 60.75 16.44
C LYS A 227 17.25 60.53 17.62
N PRO A 228 16.07 61.18 17.74
CA PRO A 228 15.10 60.81 18.78
C PRO A 228 13.83 60.07 18.28
N VAL A 229 13.68 59.72 17.00
CA VAL A 229 12.43 59.12 16.42
C VAL A 229 12.65 57.68 15.92
N VAL A 230 13.65 56.96 16.44
CA VAL A 230 14.05 55.64 15.92
C VAL A 230 13.14 54.49 16.40
N GLU A 231 12.48 54.60 17.56
CA GLU A 231 11.69 53.46 18.08
C GLU A 231 10.25 53.38 17.56
N GLU A 232 9.59 54.51 17.26
CA GLU A 232 8.22 54.48 16.73
C GLU A 232 8.15 54.17 15.23
N THR A 233 9.17 54.55 14.46
CA THR A 233 9.22 54.29 13.01
C THR A 233 9.53 52.83 12.67
N VAL A 234 10.27 52.11 13.52
CA VAL A 234 10.48 50.65 13.38
C VAL A 234 9.18 49.88 13.56
N LYS A 235 8.26 50.35 14.43
CA LYS A 235 6.92 49.76 14.55
C LYS A 235 6.02 50.06 13.34
N ALA A 236 6.18 51.23 12.72
CA ALA A 236 5.44 51.62 11.52
C ALA A 236 5.95 50.96 10.22
N ALA A 237 7.21 50.50 10.17
CA ALA A 237 7.80 49.86 8.98
C ALA A 237 7.45 48.38 8.81
N LYS A 238 7.11 47.68 9.91
CA LYS A 238 6.71 46.27 9.90
C LYS A 238 5.56 45.94 8.93
N PRO A 239 4.45 46.72 8.87
CA PRO A 239 3.39 46.47 7.89
C PRO A 239 3.79 46.78 6.44
N VAL A 240 4.78 47.64 6.19
CA VAL A 240 5.25 47.96 4.81
C VAL A 240 6.11 46.82 4.26
N VAL A 241 6.94 46.20 5.10
CA VAL A 241 7.72 45.00 4.75
C VAL A 241 6.79 43.80 4.52
N GLU A 242 5.76 43.61 5.36
CA GLU A 242 4.73 42.59 5.12
C GLU A 242 3.96 42.83 3.81
N LYS A 243 3.65 44.09 3.48
CA LYS A 243 2.97 44.45 2.24
C LYS A 243 3.85 44.22 1.01
N ALA A 244 5.16 44.42 1.12
CA ALA A 244 6.12 44.12 0.06
C ALA A 244 6.31 42.61 -0.14
N VAL A 245 6.31 41.81 0.94
CA VAL A 245 6.32 40.34 0.87
C VAL A 245 5.03 39.81 0.24
N LYS A 246 3.87 40.36 0.62
CA LYS A 246 2.57 40.05 -0.01
C LYS A 246 2.49 40.49 -1.47
N ALA A 247 3.15 41.58 -1.85
CA ALA A 247 3.21 42.03 -3.24
C ALA A 247 4.15 41.17 -4.11
N ALA A 248 5.12 40.49 -3.50
CA ALA A 248 6.03 39.55 -4.18
C ALA A 248 5.43 38.14 -4.33
N GLU A 249 4.49 37.76 -3.46
CA GLU A 249 3.75 36.49 -3.48
C GLU A 249 3.11 36.16 -4.85
N PRO A 250 2.37 37.07 -5.52
CA PRO A 250 1.81 36.79 -6.85
C PRO A 250 2.87 36.71 -7.96
N VAL A 251 4.05 37.30 -7.79
CA VAL A 251 5.15 37.19 -8.76
C VAL A 251 5.81 35.81 -8.66
N VAL A 252 5.96 35.30 -7.44
CA VAL A 252 6.44 33.93 -7.17
C VAL A 252 5.41 32.89 -7.62
N GLU A 253 4.13 33.12 -7.34
CA GLU A 253 3.04 32.24 -7.75
C GLU A 253 2.90 32.21 -9.29
N LYS A 254 3.04 33.36 -9.97
CA LYS A 254 3.04 33.44 -11.43
C LYS A 254 4.28 32.79 -12.06
N ALA A 255 5.43 32.80 -11.39
CA ALA A 255 6.62 32.08 -11.82
C ALA A 255 6.45 30.55 -11.66
N VAL A 256 5.76 30.11 -10.60
CA VAL A 256 5.41 28.69 -10.36
C VAL A 256 4.34 28.21 -11.36
N GLU A 257 3.34 29.03 -11.65
CA GLU A 257 2.32 28.76 -12.69
C GLU A 257 2.91 28.77 -14.10
N ALA A 258 3.86 29.66 -14.40
CA ALA A 258 4.58 29.64 -15.68
C ALA A 258 5.47 28.39 -15.85
N ALA A 259 5.90 27.77 -14.74
CA ALA A 259 6.66 26.53 -14.75
C ALA A 259 5.79 25.28 -14.87
N LYS A 260 4.52 25.31 -14.42
CA LYS A 260 3.56 24.18 -14.53
C LYS A 260 3.43 23.59 -15.95
N PRO A 261 3.23 24.37 -17.03
CA PRO A 261 3.08 23.79 -18.37
C PRO A 261 4.37 23.13 -18.87
N VAL A 262 5.55 23.58 -18.40
CA VAL A 262 6.84 22.96 -18.73
C VAL A 262 7.00 21.62 -18.01
N VAL A 263 6.54 21.56 -16.74
CA VAL A 263 6.49 20.33 -15.94
C VAL A 263 5.44 19.34 -16.48
N GLU A 264 4.26 19.80 -16.88
CA GLU A 264 3.22 18.95 -17.48
C GLU A 264 3.66 18.41 -18.84
N LYS A 265 4.28 19.24 -19.68
CA LYS A 265 4.77 18.82 -21.00
C LYS A 265 5.92 17.81 -20.91
N THR A 266 6.75 17.90 -19.86
CA THR A 266 7.80 16.91 -19.58
C THR A 266 7.23 15.61 -19.00
N VAL A 267 6.18 15.68 -18.17
CA VAL A 267 5.46 14.50 -17.67
C VAL A 267 4.69 13.78 -18.79
N GLU A 268 4.03 14.50 -19.69
CA GLU A 268 3.34 13.91 -20.84
C GLU A 268 4.31 13.34 -21.89
N ALA A 269 5.45 14.00 -22.12
CA ALA A 269 6.52 13.43 -22.95
C ALA A 269 7.06 12.12 -22.34
N ALA A 270 7.19 12.05 -21.01
CA ALA A 270 7.59 10.83 -20.32
C ALA A 270 6.54 9.71 -20.43
N LYS A 271 5.24 10.01 -20.26
CA LYS A 271 4.15 9.05 -20.47
C LYS A 271 4.09 8.54 -21.91
N THR A 272 4.30 9.42 -22.89
CA THR A 272 4.32 9.07 -24.32
C THR A 272 5.51 8.19 -24.68
N ALA A 273 6.68 8.43 -24.08
CA ALA A 273 7.86 7.58 -24.24
C ALA A 273 7.64 6.18 -23.65
N VAL A 274 7.02 6.10 -22.47
CA VAL A 274 6.66 4.83 -21.80
C VAL A 274 5.62 4.03 -22.62
N ALA A 275 4.65 4.70 -23.24
CA ALA A 275 3.66 4.06 -24.11
C ALA A 275 4.26 3.49 -25.42
N LYS A 276 5.24 4.19 -26.01
CA LYS A 276 5.98 3.71 -27.21
C LYS A 276 6.88 2.51 -26.94
N THR A 277 7.41 2.36 -25.73
CA THR A 277 8.16 1.15 -25.33
C THR A 277 7.26 -0.08 -25.15
N ASN A 278 5.99 0.09 -24.78
CA ASN A 278 5.05 -1.02 -24.60
C ASN A 278 4.46 -1.54 -25.93
N THR A 279 4.27 -0.70 -26.94
CA THR A 279 3.77 -1.11 -28.27
C THR A 279 4.85 -1.75 -29.17
N ARG A 280 6.14 -1.52 -28.88
CA ARG A 280 7.26 -2.17 -29.59
C ARG A 280 7.50 -3.63 -29.14
N LYS A 281 7.05 -4.01 -27.94
CA LYS A 281 7.10 -5.40 -27.45
C LYS A 281 6.01 -6.30 -28.06
N THR A 282 4.87 -5.75 -28.49
CA THR A 282 3.76 -6.53 -29.04
C THR A 282 3.89 -6.80 -30.55
N THR A 283 4.64 -5.98 -31.29
CA THR A 283 4.85 -6.16 -32.75
C THR A 283 6.03 -7.06 -33.11
N LYS A 284 7.00 -7.26 -32.22
CA LYS A 284 8.14 -8.18 -32.45
C LYS A 284 7.79 -9.66 -32.24
N GLY A 285 6.66 -9.96 -31.58
CA GLY A 285 6.17 -11.33 -31.35
C GLY A 285 5.30 -11.92 -32.48
N LYS A 286 4.91 -11.12 -33.48
CA LYS A 286 3.99 -11.56 -34.57
C LYS A 286 4.69 -11.84 -35.91
N ARG A 287 6.03 -11.75 -35.96
CA ARG A 287 6.87 -12.06 -37.13
C ARG A 287 7.87 -13.18 -36.82
N ARG A 288 7.36 -14.33 -36.35
CA ARG A 288 8.04 -15.62 -36.35
C ARG A 288 6.99 -16.71 -36.52
N LYS A 289 6.52 -16.85 -37.75
CA LYS A 289 6.08 -18.10 -38.36
C LYS A 289 6.89 -18.24 -39.63
#